data_AF-A0A7C2YMY9-F1
#
_entry.id   AF-A0A7C2YMY9-F1
#
_cell.length_a   1.000
_cell.length_b   1.000
_cell.length_c   1.000
_cell.angle_alpha   90.00
_cell.angle_beta   90.00
_cell.angle_gamma   90.00
#
_symmetry.space_group_name_H-M   'P 1'
#
loop_
_entity.id
_entity.type
_entity.pdbx_description
1 polymer ?
#
loop_
_entity_poly.entity_id
_entity_poly.type
_entity_poly.pdbx_seq_one_letter_code
_entity_poly.pdbx_strand_id
1 'polypeptide(L)' 'MNRQRVGSRLDPQELRQYVGRRVRLELDPASPFGPALVGTLVGVVDALDGLVAMLEPEGRPGARLSCHYHYIRSIVPA' A
#
# COMPACT_ATOMS: atom_id res chain seq x y z
N MET A 1 8.32 -32.53 -0.65
CA MET A 1 9.18 -31.42 -1.11
C MET A 1 8.37 -30.58 -2.08
N ASN A 2 7.85 -29.42 -1.64
CA ASN A 2 7.42 -28.29 -2.49
C ASN A 2 6.82 -27.19 -1.61
N ARG A 3 7.70 -26.37 -0.99
CA ARG A 3 7.31 -25.10 -0.38
C ARG A 3 7.34 -24.04 -1.47
N GLN A 4 6.23 -23.88 -2.20
CA GLN A 4 6.00 -22.63 -2.92
C GLN A 4 5.84 -21.55 -1.84
N ARG A 5 6.89 -20.76 -1.58
CA ARG A 5 6.69 -19.42 -1.03
C ARG A 5 6.15 -18.58 -2.19
N VAL A 6 4.86 -18.70 -2.46
CA VAL A 6 4.14 -17.66 -3.17
C VAL A 6 4.36 -16.43 -2.28
N GLY A 7 5.16 -15.47 -2.73
CA GLY A 7 5.24 -14.17 -2.08
C GLY A 7 3.83 -13.63 -2.07
N SER A 8 3.17 -13.71 -0.91
CA SER A 8 1.75 -13.39 -0.78
C SER A 8 1.56 -11.97 -1.29
N ARG A 9 0.86 -11.85 -2.42
CA ARG A 9 0.78 -10.61 -3.21
C ARG A 9 -0.02 -9.51 -2.52
N LEU A 10 -0.10 -9.45 -1.19
CA LEU A 10 -1.18 -8.83 -0.45
C LEU A 10 -2.56 -9.29 -0.97
N ASP A 11 -3.61 -9.19 -0.16
CA ASP A 11 -4.96 -9.19 -0.71
C ASP A 11 -5.52 -7.75 -0.72
N PRO A 12 -6.29 -7.33 -1.74
CA PRO A 12 -6.99 -6.04 -1.73
C PRO A 12 -7.83 -5.84 -0.46
N GLN A 13 -8.40 -6.93 0.05
CA GLN A 13 -9.16 -6.95 1.29
C GLN A 13 -8.27 -6.73 2.51
N GLU A 14 -7.01 -7.17 2.46
CA GLU A 14 -6.07 -6.95 3.55
C GLU A 14 -5.73 -5.47 3.70
N LEU A 15 -5.63 -4.68 2.63
CA LEU A 15 -5.42 -3.23 2.75
C LEU A 15 -6.51 -2.54 3.58
N ARG A 16 -7.76 -2.95 3.40
CA ARG A 16 -8.90 -2.37 4.13
C ARG A 16 -8.76 -2.53 5.64
N GLN A 17 -8.09 -3.58 6.12
CA GLN A 17 -7.89 -3.83 7.54
C GLN A 17 -6.92 -2.80 8.19
N TYR A 18 -6.09 -2.15 7.38
CA TYR A 18 -5.11 -1.16 7.82
C TYR A 18 -5.61 0.28 7.71
N VAL A 19 -6.84 0.51 7.23
CA VAL A 19 -7.39 1.86 7.12
C VAL A 19 -7.49 2.50 8.52
N GLY A 20 -7.03 3.75 8.62
CA GLY A 20 -6.87 4.49 9.87
C GLY A 20 -5.58 4.17 10.64
N ARG A 21 -4.71 3.29 10.13
CA ARG A 21 -3.45 2.91 10.79
C ARG A 21 -2.25 3.49 10.06
N ARG A 22 -1.20 3.76 10.83
CA ARG A 22 0.13 4.07 10.29
C ARG A 22 0.74 2.79 9.72
N VAL A 23 1.16 2.85 8.48
CA VAL A 23 1.73 1.73 7.75
C VAL A 23 2.93 2.17 6.94
N ARG A 24 3.81 1.21 6.67
CA ARG A 24 4.86 1.31 5.67
C ARG A 24 4.48 0.36 4.53
N LEU A 25 4.30 0.93 3.35
CA LEU A 25 4.17 0.18 2.11
C LEU A 25 5.55 -0.04 1.53
N GLU A 26 5.88 -1.28 1.22
CA GLU A 26 6.99 -1.58 0.34
C GLU A 26 6.48 -1.62 -1.08
N LEU A 27 7.09 -0.81 -1.93
CA LEU A 27 6.63 -0.60 -3.29
C LEU A 27 7.59 -1.26 -4.28
N ASP A 28 7.06 -1.58 -5.44
CA ASP A 28 7.85 -1.97 -6.58
C ASP A 28 8.80 -0.81 -6.97
N PRO A 29 10.06 -1.08 -7.35
CA PRO A 29 10.98 -0.04 -7.81
C PRO A 29 10.48 0.73 -9.04
N ALA A 30 9.52 0.20 -9.80
CA ALA A 30 8.82 0.94 -10.86
C ALA A 30 7.79 1.96 -10.34
N SER A 31 7.55 2.02 -9.03
CA SER A 31 6.63 2.98 -8.40
C SER A 31 7.16 4.40 -8.47
N PRO A 32 6.31 5.40 -8.80
CA PRO A 32 6.70 6.81 -8.79
C PRO A 32 7.01 7.35 -7.39
N PHE A 33 6.62 6.62 -6.33
CA PHE A 33 6.82 7.03 -4.93
C PHE A 33 8.14 6.50 -4.33
N GLY A 34 8.96 5.83 -5.14
CA GLY A 34 10.19 5.18 -4.68
C GLY A 34 9.93 3.79 -4.08
N PRO A 35 10.94 3.17 -3.45
CA PRO A 35 10.90 1.78 -3.01
C PRO A 35 10.03 1.53 -1.77
N ALA A 36 9.70 2.57 -1.01
CA ALA A 36 8.82 2.46 0.16
C ALA A 36 8.11 3.78 0.44
N LEU A 37 6.89 3.69 0.98
CA LEU A 37 6.08 4.83 1.38
C LEU A 37 5.58 4.63 2.82
N VAL A 38 5.82 5.60 3.69
CA VAL A 38 5.36 5.56 5.10
C VAL A 38 4.30 6.63 5.30
N GLY A 39 3.17 6.24 5.89
CA GLY A 39 2.06 7.14 6.14
C GLY A 39 0.87 6.47 6.81
N THR A 40 -0.16 7.26 7.09
CA THR A 40 -1.44 6.74 7.55
C THR A 40 -2.27 6.32 6.36
N LEU A 41 -2.71 5.06 6.30
CA LEU A 41 -3.64 4.62 5.27
C LEU A 41 -5.02 5.24 5.56
N VAL A 42 -5.42 6.25 4.78
CA VAL A 42 -6.68 6.97 5.01
C VAL A 42 -7.86 6.29 4.33
N GLY A 43 -7.62 5.43 3.34
CA GLY A 43 -8.68 4.69 2.67
C GLY A 43 -8.18 3.88 1.49
N VAL A 44 -9.11 3.17 0.86
CA VAL A 44 -8.89 2.39 -0.35
C VAL A 44 -10.05 2.67 -1.31
N VAL A 45 -9.74 2.96 -2.57
CA VAL A 45 -10.70 3.29 -3.62
C VAL A 45 -10.63 2.22 -4.70
N ASP A 46 -11.79 1.76 -5.15
CA ASP A 46 -11.89 0.93 -6.35
C ASP A 46 -12.00 1.89 -7.56
N ALA A 47 -10.92 2.00 -8.33
CA ALA A 47 -10.86 2.83 -9.53
C ALA A 47 -11.05 1.97 -10.79
N LEU A 48 -11.31 2.61 -11.94
CA LEU A 48 -11.48 1.91 -13.21
C LEU A 48 -10.26 1.05 -13.59
N ASP A 49 -9.06 1.52 -13.25
CA ASP A 49 -7.78 0.83 -13.48
C ASP A 49 -7.37 -0.11 -12.33
N GLY A 50 -8.27 -0.33 -11.37
CA GLY A 50 -8.08 -1.23 -10.24
C GLY A 50 -7.99 -0.52 -8.88
N LEU A 51 -7.56 -1.27 -7.87
CA LEU A 51 -7.56 -0.81 -6.49
C LEU A 51 -6.46 0.24 -6.24
N VAL A 52 -6.79 1.31 -5.51
CA VAL A 52 -5.89 2.40 -5.15
C VAL A 52 -5.91 2.61 -3.64
N ALA A 53 -4.74 2.57 -3.00
CA ALA A 53 -4.57 2.90 -1.60
C ALA A 53 -4.32 4.42 -1.46
N MET A 54 -5.07 5.08 -0.57
CA MET A 54 -4.85 6.47 -0.23
C MET A 54 -4.08 6.57 1.09
N LEU A 55 -2.93 7.22 1.06
CA LEU A 55 -2.07 7.43 2.22
C LEU A 55 -1.85 8.91 2.48
N GLU A 56 -1.88 9.28 3.76
CA GLU A 56 -1.36 10.53 4.24
C GLU A 56 0.10 10.32 4.65
N PRO A 57 1.09 10.87 3.90
CA PRO A 57 2.50 10.62 4.14
C PRO A 57 2.96 11.28 5.44
N GLU A 58 3.91 10.62 6.09
CA GLU A 58 4.56 11.15 7.28
C GLU A 58 5.31 12.45 6.99
N GLY A 59 5.14 13.45 7.86
CA GLY A 59 5.78 14.76 7.70
C GLY A 59 5.06 15.72 6.74
N ARG A 60 4.00 15.28 6.05
CA ARG A 60 3.10 16.16 5.28
C ARG A 60 1.62 15.94 5.65
N PRO A 61 1.19 16.38 6.84
CA PRO A 61 -0.21 16.28 7.25
C PRO A 61 -1.11 17.06 6.29
N GLY A 62 -2.24 16.47 5.89
CA GLY A 62 -3.18 17.04 4.92
C GLY A 62 -2.84 16.76 3.45
N ALA A 63 -1.64 16.23 3.14
CA ALA A 63 -1.35 15.71 1.81
C ALA A 63 -1.93 14.30 1.64
N ARG A 64 -2.51 14.00 0.48
CA ARG A 64 -3.01 12.65 0.14
C ARG A 64 -2.27 12.12 -1.06
N LEU A 65 -1.70 10.94 -0.92
CA LEU A 65 -1.03 10.20 -1.98
C LEU A 65 -1.88 9.00 -2.36
N SER A 66 -2.15 8.86 -3.66
CA SER A 66 -2.82 7.70 -4.24
C SER A 66 -1.78 6.74 -4.80
N CYS A 67 -1.68 5.55 -4.22
CA CYS A 67 -0.78 4.49 -4.66
C CYS A 67 -1.59 3.34 -5.26
N HIS A 68 -1.34 2.99 -6.52
CA HIS A 68 -2.00 1.85 -7.14
C HIS A 68 -1.55 0.55 -6.50
N TYR A 69 -2.50 -0.35 -6.28
CA TYR A 69 -2.28 -1.64 -5.66
C TYR A 69 -1.22 -2.49 -6.35
N HIS A 70 -1.10 -2.42 -7.68
CA HIS A 70 -0.11 -3.20 -8.43
C HIS A 70 1.33 -2.81 -8.11
N TYR A 71 1.57 -1.62 -7.54
CA TYR A 71 2.88 -1.22 -7.05
C TYR A 71 3.15 -1.68 -5.62
N ILE A 72 2.14 -2.10 -4.86
CA ILE A 72 2.30 -2.49 -3.45
C ILE A 72 2.75 -3.94 -3.38
N ARG A 73 3.97 -4.16 -2.89
CA ARG A 73 4.54 -5.50 -2.68
C ARG A 73 4.19 -6.05 -1.31
N SER A 74 4.23 -5.22 -0.29
CA SER A 74 3.89 -5.60 1.08
C SER A 74 3.40 -4.38 1.87
N ILE A 75 2.65 -4.64 2.95
CA ILE A 75 2.24 -3.65 3.94
C ILE A 75 2.70 -4.12 5.30
N VAL A 76 3.34 -3.23 6.06
CA VAL A 76 3.71 -3.49 7.45
C VAL A 76 3.16 -2.38 8.34
N PRO A 77 2.58 -2.71 9.51
CA PRO A 77 2.26 -1.71 10.53
C PRO A 77 3.54 -0.99 10.99
N ALA A 78 3.47 0.33 11.15
CA ALA A 78 4.58 1.16 11.62
C ALA A 78 4.35 1.68 13.06
#